data_AF-K2F5E3-F1
#
_entry.id   AF-K2F5E3-F1
#
_cell.length_a   1.000
_cell.length_b   1.000
_cell.length_c   1.000
_cell.angle_alpha   90.00
_cell.angle_beta   90.00
_cell.angle_gamma   90.00
#
_symmetry.space_group_name_H-M   'P 1'
#
loop_
_entity.id
_entity.type
_entity.pdbx_description
1 polymer ?
#
loop_
_entity_poly.entity_id
_entity_poly.type
_entity_poly.pdbx_seq_one_letter_code
_entity_poly.pdbx_strand_id
1 'polypeptide(L)'
;MEGFGLPGLEAMAVGCPVIAVRAGSLEEVYGQAALYFPPQDDICLAELMRQVLGMGTKERLKQIERGRKQAQRYSWEKTARRTLGVYEQVLTK
;
A
#
# COMPACT_ATOMS: atom_id res chain seq x y z
N MET A 1 13.41 6.17 5.81
CA MET A 1 13.49 5.70 4.41
C MET A 1 12.52 4.54 4.28
N GLU A 2 11.44 4.73 3.53
CA GLU A 2 10.55 3.64 3.11
C GLU A 2 11.16 2.99 1.87
N GLY A 3 11.39 1.68 1.90
CA GLY A 3 11.98 0.95 0.77
C GLY A 3 10.92 0.55 -0.24
N PHE A 4 10.04 -0.37 0.16
CA PHE A 4 8.96 -0.90 -0.69
C PHE A 4 7.56 -0.43 -0.25
N GLY A 5 7.35 -0.22 1.05
CA GLY A 5 6.01 0.03 1.61
C GLY A 5 5.40 -1.15 2.36
N LEU A 6 6.18 -2.12 2.84
CA LEU A 6 5.63 -3.26 3.62
C LEU A 6 4.74 -2.83 4.80
N PRO A 7 5.09 -1.80 5.61
CA PRO A 7 4.26 -1.41 6.76
C PRO A 7 2.83 -1.04 6.36
N GLY A 8 2.64 -0.30 5.26
CA GLY A 8 1.31 0.02 4.75
C GLY A 8 0.55 -1.20 4.22
N LEU A 9 1.22 -2.18 3.60
CA LEU A 9 0.56 -3.42 3.17
C LEU A 9 0.10 -4.27 4.36
N GLU A 10 0.91 -4.33 5.42
CA GLU A 10 0.55 -5.02 6.67
C GLU A 10 -0.66 -4.34 7.35
N ALA A 11 -0.65 -3.01 7.43
CA ALA A 11 -1.77 -2.21 7.93
C ALA A 11 -3.05 -2.47 7.11
N MET A 12 -2.95 -2.46 5.78
CA MET A 12 -4.06 -2.76 4.88
C MET A 12 -4.62 -4.18 5.08
N ALA A 13 -3.75 -5.18 5.29
CA ALA A 13 -4.16 -6.57 5.50
C ALA A 13 -5.01 -6.74 6.76
N VAL A 14 -4.66 -6.06 7.85
CA VAL A 14 -5.44 -6.07 9.11
C VAL A 14 -6.64 -5.13 9.10
N GLY A 15 -6.85 -4.38 8.01
CA GLY A 15 -7.99 -3.47 7.85
C GLY A 15 -7.80 -2.11 8.49
N CYS A 16 -6.56 -1.62 8.55
CA CYS A 16 -6.25 -0.24 8.92
C CYS A 16 -6.14 0.62 7.64
N PRO A 17 -6.92 1.72 7.50
CA PRO A 17 -6.74 2.69 6.43
C PRO A 17 -5.34 3.31 6.47
N VAL A 18 -4.72 3.50 5.29
CA VAL A 18 -3.35 4.02 5.17
C VAL A 18 -3.37 5.41 4.53
N ILE A 19 -2.66 6.34 5.15
CA ILE A 19 -2.26 7.62 4.56
C ILE A 19 -0.76 7.53 4.26
N ALA A 20 -0.34 7.89 3.06
CA ALA A 20 1.04 7.80 2.61
C ALA A 20 1.48 9.08 1.88
N VAL A 21 2.77 9.38 1.90
CA VAL A 21 3.33 10.46 1.08
C VAL A 21 3.40 10.04 -0.39
N ARG A 22 3.18 10.96 -1.34
CA ARG A 22 3.45 10.77 -2.77
C ARG A 22 4.95 10.78 -3.05
N ALA A 23 5.64 9.70 -2.69
CA ALA A 23 7.06 9.56 -2.91
C ALA A 23 7.48 8.09 -3.07
N GLY A 24 8.55 7.86 -3.82
CA GLY A 24 9.15 6.55 -4.00
C GLY A 24 8.18 5.53 -4.62
N SER A 25 8.20 4.30 -4.10
CA SER A 25 7.38 3.20 -4.59
C SER A 25 5.94 3.20 -4.03
N LEU A 26 5.59 4.13 -3.13
CA LEU A 26 4.35 4.01 -2.36
C LEU A 26 3.10 4.13 -3.23
N GLU A 27 3.09 5.03 -4.23
CA GLU A 27 1.94 5.17 -5.15
C GLU A 27 1.75 3.91 -6.02
N GLU A 28 2.85 3.25 -6.39
CA GLU A 28 2.81 1.98 -7.13
C GLU A 28 2.32 0.82 -6.25
N VAL A 29 2.85 0.73 -5.02
CA VAL A 29 2.63 -0.39 -4.11
C VAL A 29 1.28 -0.31 -3.40
N TYR A 30 0.82 0.88 -3.02
CA TYR A 30 -0.46 1.08 -2.35
C TYR A 30 -1.61 1.37 -3.33
N GLY A 31 -1.31 1.81 -4.55
CA GLY A 31 -2.31 2.06 -5.59
C GLY A 31 -3.44 2.96 -5.08
N GLN A 32 -4.69 2.63 -5.40
CA GLN A 32 -5.87 3.42 -4.98
C GLN A 32 -6.39 3.06 -3.57
N ALA A 33 -5.66 2.22 -2.82
CA ALA A 33 -6.10 1.78 -1.49
C ALA A 33 -5.57 2.67 -0.36
N ALA A 34 -4.55 3.50 -0.61
CA ALA A 34 -4.10 4.54 0.31
C ALA A 34 -4.68 5.91 -0.07
N LEU A 35 -4.68 6.82 0.91
CA LEU A 35 -4.84 8.25 0.72
C LEU A 35 -3.46 8.88 0.64
N TYR A 36 -3.28 9.91 -0.20
CA TYR A 36 -1.96 10.48 -0.44
C TYR A 36 -1.88 11.98 -0.22
N PHE A 37 -0.77 12.42 0.36
CA PHE A 37 -0.40 13.83 0.51
C PHE A 37 0.94 14.13 -0.17
N PRO A 38 1.17 15.37 -0.67
CA PRO A 38 2.47 15.78 -1.19
C PRO A 38 3.57 15.78 -0.12
N PRO A 39 4.85 15.57 -0.48
CA PRO A 39 5.95 15.79 0.46
C PRO A 39 5.93 17.20 1.05
N GLN A 40 6.22 17.32 2.35
CA GLN A 40 6.28 18.60 3.08
C GLN A 40 4.96 19.39 3.17
N ASP A 41 3.82 18.73 2.90
CA ASP A 41 2.50 19.32 3.04
C ASP A 41 1.77 18.79 4.29
N ASP A 42 2.14 19.37 5.45
CA ASP A 42 1.60 18.98 6.75
C ASP A 42 0.10 19.33 6.87
N ILE A 43 -0.37 20.35 6.14
CA ILE A 43 -1.77 20.76 6.13
C ILE A 43 -2.61 19.67 5.46
N CYS A 44 -2.18 19.19 4.29
CA CYS A 44 -2.84 18.09 3.58
C CYS A 44 -2.84 16.81 4.44
N LEU A 45 -1.73 16.47 5.10
CA LEU A 45 -1.67 15.32 6.00
C LEU A 45 -2.70 15.44 7.14
N ALA A 46 -2.78 16.61 7.79
CA ALA A 46 -3.73 16.84 8.87
C ALA A 46 -5.21 16.77 8.41
N GLU A 47 -5.50 17.21 7.18
CA GLU A 47 -6.82 17.08 6.57
C GLU A 47 -7.19 15.62 6.30
N LEU A 48 -6.27 14.82 5.75
CA LEU A 48 -6.48 13.39 5.52
C LEU A 48 -6.68 12.63 6.84
N MET A 49 -5.93 12.98 7.88
CA MET A 49 -6.12 12.39 9.21
C MET A 49 -7.53 12.69 9.74
N ARG A 50 -7.99 13.95 9.64
CA ARG A 50 -9.37 14.34 9.99
C ARG A 50 -10.40 13.59 9.17
N GLN A 51 -10.17 13.42 7.86
CA GLN A 51 -11.05 12.65 6.98
C GLN A 51 -11.16 11.19 7.45
N VAL A 52 -10.04 10.51 7.70
CA VAL A 52 -10.03 9.10 8.14
C VAL A 52 -10.70 8.92 9.50
N LEU A 53 -10.49 9.85 10.43
CA LEU A 53 -11.17 9.83 11.73
C LEU A 53 -12.67 10.11 11.61
N GLY A 54 -13.07 10.96 10.66
CA GLY A 54 -14.46 11.32 10.39
C GLY A 54 -15.24 10.35 9.49
N MET A 55 -14.59 9.33 8.90
CA MET A 55 -15.27 8.36 8.02
C MET A 55 -16.42 7.65 8.73
N GLY A 56 -17.61 7.73 8.13
CA GLY A 56 -18.74 6.91 8.52
C GLY A 56 -18.51 5.41 8.27
N THR A 57 -19.26 4.55 8.94
CA THR A 57 -19.07 3.09 8.90
C THR A 57 -18.99 2.51 7.49
N LYS A 58 -19.90 2.93 6.60
CA LYS A 58 -19.95 2.43 5.21
C LYS A 58 -18.70 2.79 4.41
N GLU A 59 -18.21 4.03 4.55
CA GLU A 59 -17.01 4.50 3.86
C GLU A 59 -15.76 3.79 4.40
N ARG A 60 -15.66 3.68 5.72
CA ARG A 60 -14.58 2.96 6.39
C ARG A 60 -14.50 1.51 5.91
N LEU A 61 -15.63 0.79 5.87
CA LEU A 61 -15.67 -0.60 5.38
C LEU A 61 -15.23 -0.70 3.91
N LYS A 62 -15.63 0.25 3.06
CA LYS A 62 -15.20 0.30 1.65
C LYS A 62 -13.69 0.52 1.54
N GLN A 63 -13.11 1.38 2.38
CA GLN A 63 -11.68 1.65 2.38
C GLN A 63 -10.89 0.44 2.89
N ILE A 64 -11.37 -0.23 3.94
CA ILE A 64 -10.80 -1.49 4.45
C ILE A 64 -10.79 -2.56 3.37
N GLU A 65 -11.89 -2.72 2.64
CA GLU A 65 -11.98 -3.71 1.56
C GLU A 65 -11.00 -3.42 0.42
N ARG A 66 -10.81 -2.14 0.07
CA ARG A 66 -9.78 -1.74 -0.90
C ARG A 66 -8.37 -2.07 -0.41
N GLY A 67 -8.08 -1.78 0.85
CA GLY A 67 -6.82 -2.13 1.51
C GLY A 67 -6.53 -3.61 1.42
N ARG A 68 -7.46 -4.45 1.88
CA ARG A 68 -7.30 -5.91 1.87
C ARG A 68 -7.06 -6.46 0.46
N LYS A 69 -7.82 -5.99 -0.54
CA LYS A 69 -7.61 -6.37 -1.94
C LYS A 69 -6.24 -5.98 -2.46
N GLN A 70 -5.75 -4.79 -2.09
CA GLN A 70 -4.41 -4.35 -2.50
C GLN A 70 -3.31 -5.19 -1.84
N ALA A 71 -3.40 -5.43 -0.53
CA ALA A 71 -2.44 -6.25 0.20
C ALA A 71 -2.33 -7.67 -0.38
N GLN A 72 -3.45 -8.29 -0.77
CA GLN A 72 -3.48 -9.63 -1.38
C GLN A 72 -2.75 -9.75 -2.73
N ARG A 73 -2.42 -8.63 -3.39
CA ARG A 73 -1.65 -8.65 -4.64
C ARG A 73 -0.18 -9.00 -4.41
N TYR A 74 0.32 -8.85 -3.19
CA TYR A 74 1.71 -9.05 -2.81
C TYR A 74 1.87 -10.31 -1.97
N SER A 75 2.83 -11.16 -2.34
CA SER A 75 3.11 -12.43 -1.66
C SER A 75 4.59 -12.77 -1.78
N TRP A 76 5.22 -13.09 -0.65
CA TRP A 76 6.62 -13.53 -0.62
C TRP A 76 6.84 -14.82 -1.42
N GLU A 77 5.91 -15.75 -1.36
CA GLU A 77 5.97 -16.99 -2.14
C GLU A 77 5.92 -16.70 -3.65
N LYS A 78 5.01 -15.82 -4.08
CA LYS A 78 4.91 -15.43 -5.49
C LYS A 78 6.19 -14.72 -5.95
N THR A 79 6.74 -13.84 -5.12
CA THR A 79 8.02 -13.18 -5.39
C THR A 79 9.13 -14.21 -5.56
N ALA A 80 9.31 -15.13 -4.60
CA ALA A 80 10.34 -16.16 -4.65
C ALA A 80 10.24 -17.03 -5.91
N ARG A 81 9.05 -17.54 -6.23
CA ARG A 81 8.82 -18.35 -7.45
C ARG A 81 9.13 -17.60 -8.73
N ARG A 82 8.71 -16.33 -8.83
CA ARG A 82 8.97 -15.50 -10.02
C ARG A 82 10.44 -15.16 -10.18
N THR A 83 11.13 -14.83 -9.08
CA THR A 83 12.56 -14.54 -9.09
C THR A 83 13.37 -15.77 -9.48
N LEU A 84 13.04 -16.95 -8.93
CA LEU A 84 13.68 -18.21 -9.31
C LEU A 84 13.53 -18.50 -10.81
N GLY A 85 12.32 -18.35 -11.35
CA GLY A 85 12.08 -18.58 -12.78
C GLY A 85 12.91 -17.67 -13.69
N VAL A 86 13.21 -16.43 -13.27
CA VAL A 86 14.13 -15.55 -14.00
C VAL A 86 15.57 -16.06 -13.94
N TYR A 87 16.02 -16.54 -12.79
CA TYR A 87 17.37 -17.13 -12.67
C TYR A 87 17.54 -18.38 -13.53
N GLU A 88 16.53 -19.27 -13.53
CA GLU A 88 16.53 -20.46 -14.38
C GLU A 88 16.60 -20.10 -15.87
N GLN A 89 15.86 -19.09 -16.32
CA GLN A 89 15.88 -18.60 -17.71
C GLN A 89 17.25 -18.04 -18.14
N VAL A 90 17.99 -17.43 -17.23
CA VAL A 90 19.32 -16.88 -17.52
C VAL A 90 20.38 -17.97 -17.53
N LEU A 91 20.26 -18.99 -16.65
CA LEU A 91 21.21 -20.10 -16.56
C LEU A 91 21.03 -21.19 -17.62
N THR A 92 19.86 -21.28 -18.25
CA THR A 92 19.57 -22.24 -19.34
C THR A 92 19.79 -21.67 -20.75
N LYS A 93 20.42 -20.49 -20.84
CA LYS A 93 20.98 -19.95 -22.09
C LYS A 93 22.45 -20.31 -22.20
#